data_AF-A0A3B8J7E4-F1
#
_entry.id   AF-A0A3B8J7E4-F1
#
_cell.length_a   1.000
_cell.length_b   1.000
_cell.length_c   1.000
_cell.angle_alpha   90.00
_cell.angle_beta   90.00
_cell.angle_gamma   90.00
#
_symmetry.space_group_name_H-M   'P 1'
#
loop_
_entity.id
_entity.type
_entity.pdbx_description
1 polymer ?
#
loop_
_entity_poly.entity_id
_entity_poly.type
_entity_poly.pdbx_seq_one_letter_code
_entity_poly.pdbx_strand_id
1 'polypeptide(L)'
;MRYKSTRGGLFDIASAEAIKMGIAPDGGLFVPGEKVSIDKVFIDGLVNDNYRERAEKILSFFLTDFEREELRECVTKAYGDNFSSPDVVPLVRLHEHLHMLELWHGPTCAFKDMALQILPHFMVKAIEKTGEKADIVILVATSGDTGKAALEGFADVEGTGIIVFYPDNGVSEVQKYQMITQTGKNVRVFGVKGNFDDAQTGVKKIFTDNELKSFMNERKLKFSSANSINWGRLVPQIVYYFSAYADLVEENRIKAGDKINFVVP
;
A
#
# COMPACT_ATOMS: atom_id res chain seq x y z
N MET A 1 -18.28 4.23 5.43
CA MET A 1 -17.32 5.34 5.29
C MET A 1 -17.21 5.75 3.83
N ARG A 2 -17.12 7.05 3.57
CA ARG A 2 -16.89 7.61 2.22
C ARG A 2 -15.65 8.50 2.22
N TYR A 3 -15.05 8.69 1.05
CA TYR A 3 -13.80 9.42 0.85
C TYR A 3 -14.03 10.72 0.09
N LYS A 4 -13.14 11.68 0.31
CA LYS A 4 -13.12 12.97 -0.37
C LYS A 4 -11.72 13.32 -0.85
N SER A 5 -11.63 14.16 -1.87
CA SER A 5 -10.37 14.76 -2.30
C SER A 5 -9.95 15.85 -1.31
N THR A 6 -8.65 15.92 -1.00
CA THR A 6 -8.05 17.02 -0.23
C THR A 6 -8.18 18.38 -0.91
N ARG A 7 -8.50 18.43 -2.22
CA ARG A 7 -8.74 19.67 -2.97
C ARG A 7 -10.23 20.02 -3.12
N GLY A 8 -11.12 19.21 -2.55
CA GLY A 8 -12.55 19.49 -2.48
C GLY A 8 -13.31 19.33 -3.80
N GLY A 9 -12.69 18.83 -4.88
CA GLY A 9 -13.38 18.62 -6.15
C GLY A 9 -14.23 17.35 -6.20
N LEU A 10 -13.96 16.38 -5.32
CA LEU A 10 -14.65 15.08 -5.27
C LEU A 10 -15.03 14.74 -3.81
N PHE A 11 -16.24 14.23 -3.64
CA PHE A 11 -16.80 13.76 -2.37
C PHE A 11 -17.55 12.45 -2.59
N ASP A 12 -17.93 11.81 -1.48
CA ASP A 12 -18.77 10.63 -1.49
C ASP A 12 -18.21 9.48 -2.35
N ILE A 13 -16.91 9.20 -2.22
CA ILE A 13 -16.22 8.16 -2.99
C ILE A 13 -16.09 6.89 -2.14
N ALA A 14 -16.36 5.71 -2.72
CA ALA A 14 -16.16 4.43 -2.05
C ALA A 14 -14.67 4.14 -1.85
N SER A 15 -14.28 3.31 -0.87
CA SER A 15 -12.85 3.02 -0.68
C SER A 15 -12.27 2.23 -1.86
N ALA A 16 -13.05 1.32 -2.45
CA ALA A 16 -12.68 0.59 -3.66
C ALA A 16 -12.40 1.55 -4.84
N GLU A 17 -13.27 2.53 -5.07
CA GLU A 17 -13.08 3.52 -6.13
C GLU A 17 -11.83 4.38 -5.86
N ALA A 18 -11.63 4.83 -4.62
CA ALA A 18 -10.44 5.59 -4.24
C ALA A 18 -9.13 4.81 -4.45
N ILE A 19 -9.11 3.51 -4.11
CA ILE A 19 -7.96 2.61 -4.34
C ILE A 19 -7.69 2.43 -5.83
N LYS A 20 -8.73 2.15 -6.62
CA LYS A 20 -8.63 1.96 -8.07
C LYS A 20 -8.10 3.20 -8.77
N MET A 21 -8.68 4.37 -8.47
CA MET A 21 -8.27 5.64 -9.07
C MET A 21 -6.83 6.02 -8.68
N GLY A 22 -6.43 5.71 -7.43
CA GLY A 22 -5.12 6.00 -6.87
C GLY A 22 -4.86 7.48 -6.55
N ILE A 23 -5.23 8.40 -7.46
CA ILE A 23 -5.20 9.85 -7.27
C ILE A 23 -6.53 10.46 -7.69
N ALA A 24 -6.95 11.53 -7.02
CA ALA A 24 -8.16 12.24 -7.42
C ALA A 24 -7.94 12.99 -8.77
N PRO A 25 -8.96 13.11 -9.64
CA PRO A 25 -8.83 13.78 -10.94
C PRO A 25 -8.46 15.26 -10.86
N ASP A 26 -8.75 15.91 -9.73
CA ASP A 26 -8.36 17.28 -9.41
C ASP A 26 -6.89 17.40 -8.94
N GLY A 27 -6.15 16.28 -8.92
CA GLY A 27 -4.77 16.17 -8.44
C GLY A 27 -4.64 16.14 -6.91
N GLY A 28 -5.76 16.06 -6.18
CA GLY A 28 -5.79 15.86 -4.74
C GLY A 28 -5.58 14.40 -4.32
N LEU A 29 -5.54 14.17 -3.01
CA LEU A 29 -5.43 12.85 -2.40
C LEU A 29 -6.78 12.43 -1.82
N PHE A 30 -7.10 11.14 -1.87
CA PHE A 30 -8.28 10.62 -1.18
C PHE A 30 -8.00 10.46 0.31
N VAL A 31 -8.91 11.00 1.13
CA VAL A 31 -8.87 10.88 2.59
C VAL A 31 -10.26 10.52 3.13
N PRO A 32 -10.34 9.85 4.30
CA PRO A 32 -11.61 9.58 4.95
C PRO A 32 -12.45 10.87 5.11
N GLY A 33 -13.72 10.79 4.73
CA GLY A 33 -14.67 11.90 4.86
C GLY A 33 -15.03 12.19 6.31
N GLU A 34 -14.92 11.18 7.16
CA GLU A 34 -15.33 11.15 8.56
C GLU A 34 -14.18 10.69 9.46
N LYS A 35 -14.24 11.05 10.74
CA LYS A 35 -13.26 10.62 11.74
C LYS A 35 -13.55 9.18 12.16
N VAL A 36 -12.54 8.32 12.08
CA VAL A 36 -12.59 6.98 12.69
C VAL A 36 -12.43 7.10 14.20
N SER A 37 -13.34 6.49 14.94
CA SER A 37 -13.28 6.38 16.40
C SER A 37 -13.30 4.90 16.77
N ILE A 38 -12.39 4.52 17.65
CA ILE A 38 -12.29 3.18 18.23
C ILE A 38 -12.37 3.30 19.75
N ASP A 39 -12.93 2.31 20.40
CA ASP A 39 -13.02 2.27 21.85
C ASP A 39 -11.93 1.38 22.46
N LYS A 40 -11.84 1.39 23.79
CA LYS A 40 -10.88 0.57 24.52
C LYS A 40 -11.16 -0.93 24.33
N VAL A 41 -12.42 -1.33 24.18
CA VAL A 41 -12.81 -2.73 23.99
C VAL A 41 -12.21 -3.28 22.69
N PHE A 42 -12.23 -2.48 21.63
CA PHE A 42 -11.57 -2.81 20.37
C PHE A 42 -10.06 -3.00 20.55
N ILE A 43 -9.39 -2.03 21.19
CA ILE A 43 -7.93 -2.07 21.41
C ILE A 43 -7.53 -3.28 22.25
N ASP A 44 -8.25 -3.54 23.35
CA ASP A 44 -8.02 -4.70 24.22
C ASP A 44 -8.24 -6.01 23.45
N GLY A 45 -9.21 -6.02 22.53
CA GLY A 45 -9.51 -7.16 21.67
C GLY A 45 -8.45 -7.48 20.60
N LEU A 46 -7.43 -6.62 20.41
CA LEU A 46 -6.32 -6.87 19.50
C LEU A 46 -5.17 -7.64 20.15
N VAL A 47 -5.08 -7.67 21.48
CA VAL A 47 -3.91 -8.19 22.22
C VAL A 47 -3.62 -9.64 21.84
N ASN A 48 -4.63 -10.50 21.82
CA ASN A 48 -4.46 -11.93 21.55
C ASN A 48 -4.58 -12.31 20.06
N ASP A 49 -4.79 -11.33 19.18
CA ASP A 49 -4.89 -11.57 17.75
C ASP A 49 -3.50 -11.65 17.12
N ASN A 50 -3.32 -12.48 16.10
CA ASN A 50 -2.13 -12.41 15.25
C ASN A 50 -2.20 -11.20 14.28
N TYR A 51 -1.10 -10.90 13.59
CA TYR A 51 -1.02 -9.73 12.68
C TYR A 51 -2.13 -9.71 11.62
N ARG A 52 -2.49 -10.87 11.05
CA ARG A 52 -3.54 -10.95 10.01
C ARG A 52 -4.92 -10.66 10.59
N GLU A 53 -5.22 -11.18 11.77
CA GLU A 53 -6.48 -10.90 12.46
C GLU A 53 -6.59 -9.41 12.85
N ARG A 54 -5.50 -8.83 13.36
CA ARG A 54 -5.42 -7.39 13.64
C ARG A 54 -5.64 -6.57 12.36
N ALA A 55 -4.99 -6.96 11.25
CA ALA A 55 -5.14 -6.30 9.96
C ALA A 55 -6.60 -6.34 9.47
N GLU A 56 -7.25 -7.51 9.46
CA GLU A 56 -8.67 -7.65 9.07
C GLU A 56 -9.56 -6.68 9.86
N LYS A 57 -9.43 -6.70 11.19
CA LYS A 57 -10.21 -5.85 12.10
C LYS A 57 -9.97 -4.36 11.85
N ILE A 58 -8.72 -3.92 11.76
CA ILE A 58 -8.37 -2.49 11.61
C ILE A 58 -8.77 -1.98 10.22
N LEU A 59 -8.49 -2.75 9.17
CA LEU A 59 -8.81 -2.37 7.79
C LEU A 59 -10.33 -2.23 7.58
N SER A 60 -11.15 -3.00 8.29
CA SER A 60 -12.62 -2.94 8.20
C SER A 60 -13.20 -1.56 8.53
N PHE A 61 -12.54 -0.77 9.38
CA PHE A 61 -12.98 0.60 9.66
C PHE A 61 -12.87 1.50 8.43
N PHE A 62 -11.85 1.29 7.61
CA PHE A 62 -11.51 2.17 6.49
C PHE A 62 -12.08 1.68 5.16
N LEU A 63 -12.21 0.36 5.01
CA LEU A 63 -12.61 -0.31 3.77
C LEU A 63 -14.05 -0.84 3.90
N THR A 64 -14.99 0.04 4.28
CA THR A 64 -16.37 -0.36 4.66
C THR A 64 -17.23 -0.91 3.52
N ASP A 65 -16.78 -0.77 2.27
CA ASP A 65 -17.39 -1.37 1.07
C ASP A 65 -16.73 -2.70 0.66
N PHE A 66 -15.76 -3.19 1.45
CA PHE A 66 -15.22 -4.54 1.37
C PHE A 66 -15.92 -5.41 2.41
N GLU A 67 -16.37 -6.58 1.98
CA GLU A 67 -16.90 -7.62 2.86
C GLU A 67 -15.77 -8.18 3.73
N ARG A 68 -16.14 -8.70 4.90
CA ARG A 68 -15.17 -9.24 5.86
C ARG A 68 -14.33 -10.36 5.26
N GLU A 69 -14.96 -11.26 4.50
CA GLU A 69 -14.31 -12.38 3.83
C GLU A 69 -13.31 -11.90 2.76
N GLU A 70 -13.62 -10.81 2.06
CA GLU A 70 -12.70 -10.22 1.07
C GLU A 70 -11.47 -9.62 1.75
N LEU A 71 -11.64 -8.93 2.88
CA LEU A 71 -10.53 -8.40 3.66
C LEU A 71 -9.64 -9.54 4.19
N ARG A 72 -10.25 -10.59 4.75
CA ARG A 72 -9.52 -11.77 5.21
C ARG A 72 -8.72 -12.41 4.09
N GLU A 73 -9.32 -12.56 2.90
CA GLU A 73 -8.64 -13.10 1.72
C GLU A 73 -7.43 -12.24 1.34
N CYS A 74 -7.60 -10.91 1.25
CA CYS A 74 -6.52 -9.98 0.89
C CYS A 74 -5.36 -10.05 1.88
N VAL A 75 -5.66 -10.00 3.18
CA VAL A 75 -4.67 -10.04 4.26
C VAL A 75 -3.92 -11.38 4.29
N THR A 76 -4.64 -12.48 4.13
CA THR A 76 -4.04 -13.83 4.15
C THR A 76 -3.07 -14.04 2.99
N LYS A 77 -3.43 -13.55 1.80
CA LYS A 77 -2.56 -13.62 0.61
C LYS A 77 -1.36 -12.68 0.72
N ALA A 78 -1.55 -11.49 1.30
CA ALA A 78 -0.49 -10.48 1.38
C ALA A 78 0.61 -10.82 2.39
N TYR A 79 0.23 -11.27 3.59
CA TYR A 79 1.15 -11.46 4.72
C TYR A 79 1.34 -12.95 5.02
N GLY A 80 1.60 -13.71 3.96
CA GLY A 80 1.75 -15.17 3.92
C GLY A 80 3.18 -15.63 4.18
N ASP A 81 3.54 -16.74 3.55
CA ASP A 81 4.88 -17.34 3.58
C ASP A 81 5.93 -16.51 2.80
N ASN A 82 5.50 -15.45 2.11
CA ASN A 82 6.35 -14.45 1.48
C ASN A 82 7.04 -13.53 2.51
N PHE A 83 6.64 -13.60 3.79
CA PHE A 83 7.33 -12.95 4.90
C PHE A 83 8.20 -13.97 5.65
N SER A 84 9.45 -13.59 5.91
CA SER A 84 10.44 -14.42 6.62
C SER A 84 10.17 -14.59 8.12
N SER A 85 9.29 -13.78 8.69
CA SER A 85 8.85 -13.88 10.09
C SER A 85 7.38 -14.29 10.16
N PRO A 86 7.02 -15.28 11.00
CA PRO A 86 5.62 -15.67 11.19
C PRO A 86 4.78 -14.55 11.83
N ASP A 87 5.41 -13.66 12.60
CA ASP A 87 4.75 -12.51 13.23
C ASP A 87 4.54 -11.35 12.23
N VAL A 88 5.09 -11.47 11.02
CA VAL A 88 5.10 -10.47 9.92
C VAL A 88 5.89 -9.21 10.27
N VAL A 89 5.62 -8.58 11.42
CA VAL A 89 6.23 -7.34 11.92
C VAL A 89 6.66 -7.48 13.39
N PRO A 90 7.67 -8.30 13.69
CA PRO A 90 8.06 -8.55 15.08
C PRO A 90 8.53 -7.25 15.78
N LEU A 91 8.16 -7.11 17.05
CA LEU A 91 8.59 -6.01 17.90
C LEU A 91 9.74 -6.48 18.80
N VAL A 92 10.96 -6.08 18.48
CA VAL A 92 12.17 -6.53 19.17
C VAL A 92 12.58 -5.53 20.24
N ARG A 93 12.73 -6.00 21.48
CA ARG A 93 13.25 -5.17 22.59
C ARG A 93 14.76 -4.93 22.45
N LEU A 94 15.16 -3.65 22.39
CA LEU A 94 16.57 -3.24 22.40
C LEU A 94 17.03 -2.79 23.79
N HIS A 95 16.15 -2.14 24.55
CA HIS A 95 16.35 -1.73 25.95
C HIS A 95 15.02 -1.79 26.71
N GLU A 96 15.02 -1.52 28.01
CA GLU A 96 13.82 -1.37 28.84
C GLU A 96 12.71 -0.49 28.25
N HIS A 97 13.04 0.64 27.61
CA HIS A 97 12.05 1.56 27.04
C HIS A 97 12.25 1.79 25.54
N LEU A 98 13.03 0.93 24.89
CA LEU A 98 13.33 1.05 23.47
C LEU A 98 13.08 -0.29 22.77
N HIS A 99 12.19 -0.26 21.79
CA HIS A 99 11.86 -1.39 20.95
C HIS A 99 12.05 -0.99 19.49
N MET A 100 12.38 -1.98 18.66
CA MET A 100 12.50 -1.85 17.22
C MET A 100 11.36 -2.64 16.59
N LEU A 101 10.54 -1.96 15.78
CA LEU A 101 9.51 -2.62 14.98
C LEU A 101 10.13 -3.03 13.64
N GLU A 102 10.33 -4.32 13.45
CA GLU A 102 11.03 -4.83 12.26
C GLU A 102 10.05 -4.95 11.08
N LEU A 103 10.12 -3.99 10.15
CA LEU A 103 9.22 -3.93 8.98
C LEU A 103 9.85 -4.49 7.69
N TRP A 104 10.98 -5.20 7.79
CA TRP A 104 11.78 -5.64 6.63
C TRP A 104 11.73 -7.16 6.41
N HIS A 105 10.77 -7.87 6.98
CA HIS A 105 10.66 -9.31 6.79
C HIS A 105 9.98 -9.73 5.50
N GLY A 106 9.43 -8.78 4.73
CA GLY A 106 8.82 -9.03 3.43
C GLY A 106 9.83 -9.36 2.33
N PRO A 107 9.34 -9.66 1.12
CA PRO A 107 10.14 -10.21 0.02
C PRO A 107 11.21 -9.27 -0.52
N THR A 108 11.16 -7.98 -0.20
CA THR A 108 12.11 -6.97 -0.69
C THR A 108 12.96 -6.36 0.41
N CYS A 109 12.84 -6.90 1.63
CA CYS A 109 13.58 -6.46 2.81
C CYS A 109 13.38 -4.97 3.14
N ALA A 110 12.17 -4.45 2.89
CA ALA A 110 11.84 -3.05 3.15
C ALA A 110 10.40 -2.88 3.64
N PHE A 111 10.16 -1.87 4.49
CA PHE A 111 8.84 -1.57 5.06
C PHE A 111 7.72 -1.37 4.02
N LYS A 112 8.10 -1.07 2.77
CA LYS A 112 7.15 -0.85 1.68
C LYS A 112 6.40 -2.14 1.32
N ASP A 113 6.94 -3.31 1.66
CA ASP A 113 6.27 -4.60 1.51
C ASP A 113 4.96 -4.65 2.29
N MET A 114 4.90 -4.01 3.46
CA MET A 114 3.68 -3.97 4.27
C MET A 114 2.48 -3.38 3.52
N ALA A 115 2.72 -2.48 2.56
CA ALA A 115 1.67 -1.88 1.76
C ALA A 115 1.56 -2.50 0.36
N LEU A 116 2.70 -2.82 -0.25
CA LEU A 116 2.74 -3.21 -1.67
C LEU A 116 2.49 -4.70 -1.89
N GLN A 117 2.54 -5.54 -0.85
CA GLN A 117 2.08 -6.93 -0.94
C GLN A 117 0.56 -7.04 -0.86
N ILE A 118 -0.13 -6.14 -0.16
CA ILE A 118 -1.61 -6.18 -0.05
C ILE A 118 -2.34 -5.33 -1.10
N LEU A 119 -1.72 -4.24 -1.57
CA LEU A 119 -2.32 -3.35 -2.56
C LEU A 119 -2.83 -4.05 -3.84
N PRO A 120 -2.12 -5.02 -4.44
CA PRO A 120 -2.61 -5.75 -5.61
C PRO A 120 -3.91 -6.50 -5.33
N HIS A 121 -4.04 -7.10 -4.15
CA HIS A 121 -5.27 -7.79 -3.74
C HIS A 121 -6.44 -6.81 -3.56
N PHE A 122 -6.19 -5.66 -2.95
CA PHE A 122 -7.20 -4.60 -2.90
C PHE A 122 -7.56 -4.07 -4.28
N MET A 123 -6.59 -3.93 -5.18
CA MET A 123 -6.81 -3.47 -6.55
C MET A 123 -7.73 -4.42 -7.31
N VAL A 124 -7.49 -5.73 -7.24
CA VAL A 124 -8.36 -6.74 -7.87
C VAL A 124 -9.79 -6.65 -7.35
N LYS A 125 -9.98 -6.63 -6.03
CA LYS A 125 -11.32 -6.47 -5.44
C LYS A 125 -11.98 -5.14 -5.81
N ALA A 126 -11.19 -4.06 -5.90
CA ALA A 126 -11.69 -2.76 -6.32
C ALA A 126 -12.14 -2.73 -7.79
N ILE A 127 -11.40 -3.40 -8.69
CA ILE A 127 -11.78 -3.57 -10.10
C ILE A 127 -13.12 -4.32 -10.18
N GLU A 128 -13.25 -5.43 -9.47
CA GLU A 128 -14.48 -6.25 -9.41
C GLU A 128 -15.68 -5.43 -8.91
N LYS A 129 -15.55 -4.77 -7.75
CA LYS A 129 -16.63 -4.01 -7.11
C LYS A 129 -17.09 -2.81 -7.91
N THR A 130 -16.16 -2.15 -8.59
CA THR A 130 -16.50 -0.98 -9.41
C THR A 130 -16.98 -1.36 -10.81
N GLY A 131 -17.04 -2.66 -11.12
CA GLY A 131 -17.45 -3.17 -12.43
C GLY A 131 -16.50 -2.77 -13.56
N GLU A 132 -15.26 -2.40 -13.23
CA GLU A 132 -14.27 -1.94 -14.18
C GLU A 132 -13.96 -3.04 -15.19
N LYS A 133 -13.91 -2.67 -16.47
CA LYS A 133 -13.65 -3.59 -17.58
C LYS A 133 -12.32 -3.33 -18.28
N ALA A 134 -11.66 -2.22 -17.93
CA ALA A 134 -10.33 -1.90 -18.40
C ALA A 134 -9.27 -2.54 -17.51
N ASP A 135 -8.16 -2.96 -18.10
CA ASP A 135 -6.99 -3.37 -17.33
C ASP A 135 -6.33 -2.13 -16.71
N ILE A 136 -5.83 -2.28 -15.48
CA ILE A 136 -5.21 -1.20 -14.72
C ILE A 136 -3.69 -1.23 -14.92
N VAL A 137 -3.15 -0.17 -15.51
CA VAL A 137 -1.72 0.04 -15.68
C VAL A 137 -1.18 0.89 -14.53
N ILE A 138 -0.47 0.24 -13.62
CA ILE A 138 0.15 0.81 -12.43
C ILE A 138 1.44 1.53 -12.84
N LEU A 139 1.48 2.83 -12.60
CA LEU A 139 2.68 3.66 -12.81
C LEU A 139 3.38 3.91 -11.47
N VAL A 140 4.68 3.65 -11.44
CA VAL A 140 5.53 3.87 -10.26
C VAL A 140 6.77 4.67 -10.64
N ALA A 141 6.98 5.81 -9.97
CA ALA A 141 8.30 6.45 -9.93
C ALA A 141 8.99 6.08 -8.61
N THR A 142 10.27 5.69 -8.67
CA THR A 142 11.02 5.22 -7.49
C THR A 142 12.46 5.71 -7.45
N SER A 143 13.03 5.81 -6.25
CA SER A 143 14.46 5.94 -5.98
C SER A 143 15.10 4.63 -5.49
N GLY A 144 14.37 3.51 -5.54
CA GLY A 144 14.83 2.21 -5.08
C GLY A 144 13.68 1.31 -4.65
N ASP A 145 13.54 1.05 -3.34
CA ASP A 145 12.72 -0.06 -2.80
C ASP A 145 11.25 -0.01 -3.22
N THR A 146 10.64 1.17 -3.41
CA THR A 146 9.22 1.25 -3.85
C THR A 146 9.02 0.52 -5.18
N GLY A 147 10.02 0.57 -6.06
CA GLY A 147 9.93 -0.06 -7.37
C GLY A 147 9.93 -1.56 -7.24
N LYS A 148 10.94 -2.10 -6.54
CA LYS A 148 11.05 -3.55 -6.33
C LYS A 148 9.85 -4.12 -5.56
N ALA A 149 9.39 -3.47 -4.49
CA ALA A 149 8.22 -3.92 -3.75
C ALA A 149 6.92 -3.89 -4.58
N ALA A 150 6.74 -2.86 -5.42
CA ALA A 150 5.58 -2.79 -6.30
C ALA A 150 5.65 -3.82 -7.43
N LEU A 151 6.84 -4.03 -8.00
CA LEU A 151 7.11 -5.06 -8.99
C LEU A 151 6.79 -6.45 -8.46
N GLU A 152 7.24 -6.77 -7.25
CA GLU A 152 6.97 -8.05 -6.61
C GLU A 152 5.47 -8.25 -6.36
N GLY A 153 4.78 -7.22 -5.86
CA GLY A 153 3.35 -7.31 -5.57
C GLY A 153 2.48 -7.45 -6.82
N PHE A 154 2.79 -6.72 -7.90
CA PHE A 154 1.95 -6.68 -9.11
C PHE A 154 2.37 -7.67 -10.21
N ALA A 155 3.46 -8.42 -10.03
CA ALA A 155 3.90 -9.41 -11.01
C ALA A 155 2.80 -10.45 -11.27
N ASP A 156 2.40 -10.56 -12.54
CA ASP A 156 1.40 -11.49 -13.06
C ASP A 156 0.02 -11.43 -12.38
N VAL A 157 -0.32 -10.30 -11.74
CA VAL A 157 -1.66 -10.04 -11.21
C VAL A 157 -2.62 -9.76 -12.37
N GLU A 158 -3.62 -10.63 -12.52
CA GLU A 158 -4.64 -10.56 -13.58
C GLU A 158 -5.38 -9.21 -13.57
N GLY A 159 -5.70 -8.69 -14.77
CA GLY A 159 -6.33 -7.38 -14.92
C GLY A 159 -5.42 -6.18 -14.62
N THR A 160 -4.12 -6.42 -14.40
CA THR A 160 -3.14 -5.35 -14.14
C THR A 160 -1.88 -5.47 -14.99
N GLY A 161 -1.25 -4.33 -15.24
CA GLY A 161 0.14 -4.22 -15.69
C GLY A 161 0.89 -3.21 -14.84
N ILE A 162 2.21 -3.34 -14.73
CA ILE A 162 3.04 -2.42 -13.93
C ILE A 162 4.20 -1.86 -14.74
N ILE A 163 4.41 -0.57 -14.62
CA ILE A 163 5.51 0.18 -15.22
C ILE A 163 6.25 0.96 -14.14
N VAL A 164 7.52 0.63 -13.95
CA VAL A 164 8.40 1.31 -12.98
C VAL A 164 9.42 2.19 -13.70
N PHE A 165 9.50 3.44 -13.27
CA PHE A 165 10.47 4.44 -13.69
C PHE A 165 11.44 4.71 -12.54
N TYR A 166 12.74 4.62 -12.81
CA TYR A 166 13.79 4.94 -11.83
C TYR A 166 14.88 5.79 -12.48
N PRO A 167 15.55 6.70 -11.74
CA PRO A 167 16.70 7.43 -12.30
C PRO A 167 17.86 6.46 -12.56
N ASP A 168 18.36 6.41 -13.79
CA ASP A 168 19.34 5.39 -14.24
C ASP A 168 20.62 5.35 -13.38
N ASN A 169 21.01 6.51 -12.84
CA ASN A 169 22.16 6.71 -11.95
C ASN A 169 21.77 7.13 -10.51
N GLY A 170 20.50 7.05 -10.14
CA GLY A 170 19.99 7.56 -8.86
C GLY A 170 19.48 6.48 -7.90
N VAL A 171 19.82 5.21 -8.15
CA VAL A 171 19.50 4.06 -7.31
C VAL A 171 20.74 3.21 -7.09
N SER A 172 20.82 2.46 -5.99
CA SER A 172 21.95 1.54 -5.78
C SER A 172 21.96 0.41 -6.81
N GLU A 173 23.13 -0.19 -7.06
CA GLU A 173 23.26 -1.31 -8.01
C GLU A 173 22.36 -2.50 -7.63
N VAL A 174 22.29 -2.82 -6.33
CA VAL A 174 21.42 -3.91 -5.84
C VAL A 174 19.96 -3.63 -6.18
N GLN A 175 19.45 -2.43 -5.89
CA GLN A 175 18.06 -2.05 -6.22
C GLN A 175 17.83 -2.03 -7.74
N LYS A 176 18.80 -1.54 -8.53
CA LYS A 176 18.74 -1.56 -9.99
C LYS A 176 18.58 -2.98 -10.51
N TYR A 177 19.47 -3.89 -10.09
CA TYR A 177 19.43 -5.29 -10.50
C TYR A 177 18.13 -5.96 -10.10
N GLN A 178 17.69 -5.80 -8.84
CA GLN A 178 16.40 -6.30 -8.37
C GLN A 178 15.22 -5.86 -9.27
N MET A 179 15.22 -4.62 -9.75
CA MET A 179 14.17 -4.12 -10.64
C MET A 179 14.31 -4.68 -12.06
N ILE A 180 15.49 -4.57 -12.70
CA ILE A 180 15.64 -4.95 -14.12
C ILE A 180 15.61 -6.46 -14.36
N THR A 181 15.88 -7.27 -13.33
CA THR A 181 15.78 -8.74 -13.41
C THR A 181 14.43 -9.26 -12.94
N GLN A 182 13.46 -8.39 -12.60
CA GLN A 182 12.13 -8.83 -12.22
C GLN A 182 11.47 -9.63 -13.35
N THR A 183 10.99 -10.82 -13.01
CA THR A 183 10.16 -11.62 -13.90
C THR A 183 8.67 -11.29 -13.76
N GLY A 184 7.93 -11.44 -14.84
CA GLY A 184 6.49 -11.22 -14.91
C GLY A 184 6.10 -10.76 -16.31
N LYS A 185 5.05 -11.35 -16.89
CA LYS A 185 4.60 -11.03 -18.25
C LYS A 185 4.07 -9.60 -18.34
N ASN A 186 3.48 -9.10 -17.24
CA ASN A 186 2.86 -7.79 -17.11
C ASN A 186 3.81 -6.70 -16.53
N VAL A 187 5.09 -7.00 -16.33
CA VAL A 187 6.09 -6.10 -15.72
C VAL A 187 6.89 -5.35 -16.78
N ARG A 188 7.06 -4.03 -16.61
CA ARG A 188 8.00 -3.21 -17.41
C ARG A 188 8.78 -2.26 -16.50
N VAL A 189 10.07 -2.08 -16.81
CA VAL A 189 10.98 -1.23 -16.04
C VAL A 189 11.77 -0.34 -16.98
N PHE A 190 11.83 0.97 -16.70
CA PHE A 190 12.51 1.97 -17.52
C PHE A 190 13.45 2.84 -16.68
N GLY A 191 14.71 2.88 -17.09
CA GLY A 191 15.70 3.83 -16.57
C GLY A 191 15.49 5.22 -17.19
N VAL A 192 15.24 6.22 -16.36
CA VAL A 192 15.08 7.62 -16.74
C VAL A 192 16.45 8.28 -16.73
N LYS A 193 16.82 8.91 -17.85
CA LYS A 193 18.01 9.77 -17.93
C LYS A 193 17.71 11.10 -17.24
N GLY A 194 17.90 11.14 -15.92
CA GLY A 194 17.56 12.26 -15.06
C GLY A 194 17.65 11.87 -13.59
N ASN A 195 17.07 12.68 -12.71
CA ASN A 195 16.96 12.40 -11.28
C ASN A 195 15.58 11.83 -10.90
N PHE A 196 15.36 11.58 -9.61
CA PHE A 196 14.08 11.06 -9.11
C PHE A 196 12.91 12.03 -9.35
N ASP A 197 13.13 13.33 -9.20
CA ASP A 197 12.10 14.35 -9.42
C ASP A 197 11.66 14.40 -10.89
N ASP A 198 12.57 14.16 -11.84
CA ASP A 198 12.26 14.03 -13.26
C ASP A 198 11.34 12.84 -13.51
N ALA A 199 11.67 11.67 -12.94
CA ALA A 199 10.84 10.47 -13.04
C ALA A 199 9.45 10.68 -12.43
N GLN A 200 9.38 11.28 -11.23
CA GLN A 200 8.12 11.58 -10.56
C GLN A 200 7.28 12.60 -11.34
N THR A 201 7.92 13.64 -11.87
CA THR A 201 7.26 14.67 -12.69
C THR A 201 6.74 14.07 -14.00
N GLY A 202 7.50 13.18 -14.64
CA GLY A 202 7.08 12.44 -15.83
C GLY A 202 5.82 11.62 -15.59
N VAL A 203 5.79 10.84 -14.49
CA VAL A 203 4.60 10.07 -14.10
C VAL A 203 3.39 10.98 -13.85
N LYS A 204 3.56 12.11 -13.15
CA LYS A 204 2.47 13.08 -12.96
C LYS A 204 1.94 13.65 -14.27
N LYS A 205 2.82 13.95 -15.23
CA LYS A 205 2.43 14.42 -16.57
C LYS A 205 1.57 13.39 -17.30
N ILE A 206 1.95 12.10 -17.25
CA ILE A 206 1.14 11.00 -17.81
C ILE A 206 -0.28 11.00 -17.24
N PHE A 207 -0.45 11.19 -15.93
CA PHE A 207 -1.78 11.26 -15.30
C PHE A 207 -2.61 12.49 -15.70
N THR A 208 -2.00 13.54 -16.22
CA THR A 208 -2.70 14.77 -16.64
C THR A 208 -2.85 14.89 -18.16
N ASP A 209 -2.25 13.98 -18.93
CA ASP A 209 -2.28 14.00 -20.39
C ASP A 209 -3.61 13.43 -20.93
N ASN A 210 -4.42 14.29 -21.55
CA ASN A 210 -5.74 13.93 -22.05
C ASN A 210 -5.68 13.11 -23.35
N GLU A 211 -4.67 13.32 -24.20
CA GLU A 211 -4.49 12.55 -25.43
C GLU A 211 -4.12 11.10 -25.07
N LEU A 212 -3.17 10.94 -24.15
CA LEU A 212 -2.76 9.63 -23.68
C LEU A 212 -3.87 8.91 -22.92
N LYS A 213 -4.66 9.61 -22.10
CA LYS A 213 -5.87 9.03 -21.48
C LYS A 213 -6.86 8.51 -22.51
N SER A 214 -7.09 9.27 -23.58
CA SER A 214 -8.03 8.88 -24.64
C SER A 214 -7.51 7.65 -25.38
N PHE A 215 -6.22 7.63 -25.73
CA PHE A 215 -5.54 6.49 -26.33
C PHE A 215 -5.62 5.20 -25.49
N MET A 216 -5.50 5.33 -24.17
CA MET A 216 -5.60 4.24 -23.21
C MET A 216 -7.04 3.71 -23.10
N ASN A 217 -8.03 4.62 -22.99
CA ASN A 217 -9.44 4.26 -22.92
C ASN A 217 -9.90 3.46 -24.15
N GLU A 218 -9.46 3.83 -25.35
CA GLU A 218 -9.74 3.09 -26.60
C GLU A 218 -9.22 1.64 -26.56
N ARG A 219 -8.14 1.40 -25.81
CA ARG A 219 -7.52 0.08 -25.65
C ARG A 219 -8.04 -0.67 -24.42
N LYS A 220 -9.06 -0.13 -23.74
CA LYS A 220 -9.57 -0.66 -22.47
C LYS A 220 -8.46 -0.74 -21.42
N LEU A 221 -7.64 0.31 -21.33
CA LEU A 221 -6.61 0.45 -20.31
C LEU A 221 -6.87 1.73 -19.51
N LYS A 222 -6.56 1.71 -18.21
CA LYS A 222 -6.59 2.90 -17.35
C LYS A 222 -5.33 2.99 -16.51
N PHE A 223 -4.82 4.19 -16.30
CA PHE A 223 -3.70 4.38 -15.37
C PHE A 223 -4.18 4.41 -13.92
N SER A 224 -3.38 3.82 -13.05
CA SER A 224 -3.43 4.01 -11.61
C SER A 224 -2.00 4.09 -11.06
N SER A 225 -1.83 4.43 -9.78
CA SER A 225 -0.52 4.56 -9.16
C SER A 225 -0.40 3.67 -7.94
N ALA A 226 0.79 3.08 -7.74
CA ALA A 226 1.20 2.44 -6.49
C ALA A 226 2.20 3.28 -5.68
N ASN A 227 2.29 4.59 -5.95
CA ASN A 227 3.05 5.53 -5.12
C ASN A 227 2.34 5.81 -3.78
N SER A 228 2.99 6.60 -2.90
CA SER A 228 2.49 6.92 -1.54
C SER A 228 1.18 7.69 -1.52
N ILE A 229 0.71 8.15 -2.68
CA ILE A 229 -0.54 8.87 -2.85
C ILE A 229 -1.77 7.96 -2.86
N ASN A 230 -1.60 6.66 -3.16
CA ASN A 230 -2.72 5.73 -3.23
C ASN A 230 -3.19 5.36 -1.81
N TRP A 231 -4.50 5.52 -1.55
CA TRP A 231 -5.10 5.18 -0.27
C TRP A 231 -4.86 3.72 0.15
N GLY A 232 -4.92 2.79 -0.81
CA GLY A 232 -4.66 1.37 -0.59
C GLY A 232 -3.22 1.06 -0.17
N ARG A 233 -2.29 2.00 -0.38
CA ARG A 233 -0.92 1.91 0.13
C ARG A 233 -0.76 2.50 1.52
N LEU A 234 -1.54 3.52 1.87
CA LEU A 234 -1.47 4.17 3.18
C LEU A 234 -2.18 3.33 4.25
N VAL A 235 -3.40 2.86 3.96
CA VAL A 235 -4.26 2.22 4.96
C VAL A 235 -3.65 0.97 5.64
N PRO A 236 -2.88 0.09 4.96
CA PRO A 236 -2.26 -1.06 5.62
C PRO A 236 -1.16 -0.66 6.61
N GLN A 237 -0.53 0.50 6.40
CA GLN A 237 0.53 0.97 7.27
C GLN A 237 0.02 1.41 8.65
N ILE A 238 -1.29 1.64 8.79
CA ILE A 238 -1.92 1.90 10.10
C ILE A 238 -1.80 0.66 11.00
N VAL A 239 -1.88 -0.55 10.42
CA VAL A 239 -1.98 -1.81 11.16
C VAL A 239 -0.78 -2.05 12.07
N TYR A 240 0.45 -1.85 11.59
CA TYR A 240 1.64 -2.18 12.37
C TYR A 240 1.84 -1.27 13.59
N TYR A 241 1.25 -0.08 13.62
CA TYR A 241 1.23 0.75 14.83
C TYR A 241 0.35 0.14 15.93
N PHE A 242 -0.83 -0.35 15.55
CA PHE A 242 -1.72 -1.05 16.47
C PHE A 242 -1.14 -2.41 16.89
N SER A 243 -0.51 -3.13 15.96
CA SER A 243 0.18 -4.39 16.26
C SER A 243 1.26 -4.16 17.31
N ALA A 244 2.17 -3.22 17.08
CA ALA A 244 3.23 -2.90 18.03
C ALA A 244 2.68 -2.49 19.41
N TYR A 245 1.58 -1.74 19.45
CA TYR A 245 0.92 -1.41 20.72
C TYR A 245 0.37 -2.65 21.42
N ALA A 246 -0.32 -3.52 20.69
CA ALA A 246 -0.88 -4.76 21.21
C ALA A 246 0.23 -5.70 21.75
N ASP A 247 1.34 -5.82 21.02
CA ASP A 247 2.50 -6.62 21.43
C ASP A 247 3.13 -6.10 22.74
N LEU A 248 3.25 -4.77 22.90
CA LEU A 248 3.74 -4.19 24.17
C LEU A 248 2.81 -4.49 25.35
N VAL A 249 1.50 -4.53 25.13
CA VAL A 249 0.52 -4.88 26.16
C VAL A 249 0.60 -6.37 26.48
N GLU A 250 0.67 -7.23 25.47
CA GLU A 250 0.80 -8.69 25.60
C GLU A 250 2.06 -9.07 26.40
N GLU A 251 3.19 -8.42 26.09
CA GLU A 251 4.46 -8.60 26.80
C GLU A 251 4.52 -7.96 28.19
N ASN A 252 3.43 -7.33 28.66
CA ASN A 252 3.36 -6.59 29.92
C ASN A 252 4.42 -5.48 30.03
N ARG A 253 4.83 -4.87 28.90
CA ARG A 253 5.73 -3.70 28.88
C ARG A 253 4.99 -2.41 29.23
N ILE A 254 3.71 -2.35 28.84
CA ILE A 254 2.79 -1.26 29.13
C ILE A 254 1.44 -1.83 29.55
N LYS A 255 0.58 -1.00 30.14
CA LYS A 255 -0.84 -1.31 30.35
C LYS A 255 -1.67 -0.72 29.22
N ALA A 256 -2.78 -1.37 28.88
CA ALA A 256 -3.75 -0.81 27.95
C ALA A 256 -4.24 0.57 28.42
N GLY A 257 -4.10 1.59 27.57
CA GLY A 257 -4.33 3.00 27.86
C GLY A 257 -3.06 3.83 28.09
N ASP A 258 -1.91 3.19 28.34
CA ASP A 258 -0.64 3.89 28.47
C ASP A 258 -0.23 4.53 27.14
N LYS A 259 0.46 5.68 27.23
CA LYS A 259 0.98 6.40 26.06
C LYS A 259 2.33 5.82 25.65
N ILE A 260 2.54 5.70 24.34
CA ILE A 260 3.82 5.35 23.73
C ILE A 260 4.20 6.37 22.67
N ASN A 261 5.48 6.41 22.30
CA ASN A 261 5.98 7.22 21.21
C ASN A 261 6.47 6.32 20.09
N PHE A 262 6.15 6.67 18.84
CA PHE A 262 6.77 6.09 17.65
C PHE A 262 7.77 7.10 17.09
N VAL A 263 8.98 6.63 16.80
CA VAL A 263 10.00 7.41 16.07
C VAL A 263 10.07 6.84 14.66
N VAL A 264 9.71 7.66 13.67
CA VAL A 264 9.66 7.27 12.25
C VAL A 264 10.80 8.00 11.52
N PRO A 265 11.72 7.28 10.87
CA PRO A 265 12.88 7.86 10.17
C PRO A 265 12.51 8.63 8.91
#